data_AF-A0A812TBJ8-F1
#
_entry.id   AF-A0A812TBJ8-F1
#
_cell.length_a   1.000
_cell.length_b   1.000
_cell.length_c   1.000
_cell.angle_alpha   90.00
_cell.angle_beta   90.00
_cell.angle_gamma   90.00
#
_symmetry.space_group_name_H-M   'P 1'
#
loop_
_entity.id
_entity.type
_entity.pdbx_description
1 polymer ?
#
loop_
_entity_poly.entity_id
_entity_poly.type
_entity_poly.pdbx_seq_one_letter_code
_entity_poly.pdbx_strand_id
1 'polypeptide(L)'
;MVLSIYENLAKETPKPRFTVGINDDVTHLSLPVGDWLDVLPQGTTECMFYGLGSDGTVGANKSAVKMIAMGTELYAQAYFEYDAKRLGPRGSMDCGAASPFCCSATRLACDPRKSGGVTISHLRFGPKPIHAPYNVRSANYLAVHKSSYVTSYDMTRYLKPNGVCVINCSWTPAELEQPPRSNYKAVSLAGSELLVFAVVHLPVKMRRDLAVKQAKLYVIDATQIAVKAGLGKRINMIMQSVFFKLSGVMPYEEAIEMLKPLAQQTAQVEELVKSIKKMYGKKGDAVVKMNIDGVDASVTGIVECPVPSSWASLDVEEESKGGSTQAKGPRTIVDLSSEQFAKQIQSHCNNLDGNALPVSTFVPGGRVPLGTSQYEKRGIAINVPTVDMDKCTQCNKCSLICPHAAVRPFLATTQELSKAPQEFRASSRAAIGGGVLDNFQYRIQVSPWDCTGCELCVRICPADALKLSPAGQ
;
A
#
# COMPACT_ATOMS: atom_id res chain seq x y z
N MET A 1 26.42 0.03 4.40
CA MET A 1 26.50 -0.53 5.78
C MET A 1 27.73 -1.39 5.96
N VAL A 2 27.86 -2.56 5.30
CA VAL A 2 29.06 -3.42 5.43
C VAL A 2 30.34 -2.67 5.03
N LEU A 3 30.30 -1.92 3.92
CA LEU A 3 31.42 -1.06 3.51
C LEU A 3 31.85 -0.09 4.62
N SER A 4 30.90 0.58 5.27
CA SER A 4 31.16 1.51 6.39
C SER A 4 31.90 0.85 7.56
N ILE A 5 31.71 -0.45 7.78
CA ILE A 5 32.44 -1.21 8.82
C ILE A 5 33.90 -1.39 8.39
N TYR A 6 34.14 -1.79 7.14
CA TYR A 6 35.51 -1.91 6.59
C TYR A 6 36.22 -0.55 6.56
N GLU A 7 35.54 0.51 6.16
CA GLU A 7 36.06 1.87 6.20
C GLU A 7 36.42 2.32 7.62
N ASN A 8 35.61 1.97 8.62
CA ASN A 8 35.93 2.25 10.02
C ASN A 8 37.16 1.47 10.49
N LEU A 9 37.30 0.19 10.10
CA LEU A 9 38.47 -0.63 10.42
C LEU A 9 39.76 -0.11 9.78
N ALA A 10 39.67 0.53 8.61
CA ALA A 10 40.81 1.09 7.89
C ALA A 10 41.30 2.45 8.43
N LYS A 11 40.58 3.08 9.37
CA LYS A 11 41.00 4.35 9.98
C LYS A 11 42.20 4.16 10.90
N GLU A 12 43.01 5.20 11.06
CA GLU A 12 44.11 5.20 12.05
C GLU A 12 43.61 4.95 13.47
N THR A 13 42.41 5.47 13.80
CA THR A 13 41.73 5.26 15.07
C THR A 13 40.29 4.76 14.84
N PRO A 14 40.10 3.44 14.63
CA PRO A 14 38.78 2.86 14.44
C PRO A 14 37.90 3.10 15.68
N LYS A 15 36.63 3.43 15.48
CA LYS A 15 35.67 3.49 16.59
C LYS A 15 35.45 2.07 17.15
N PRO A 16 35.73 1.79 18.44
CA PRO A 16 35.69 0.43 18.99
C PRO A 16 34.27 -0.06 19.33
N ARG A 17 33.37 0.86 19.67
CA ARG A 17 31.94 0.59 19.92
C ARG A 17 31.13 1.46 18.99
N PHE A 18 30.34 0.84 18.12
CA PHE A 18 29.57 1.56 17.13
C PHE A 18 28.22 0.89 16.84
N THR A 19 27.33 1.65 16.23
CA THR A 19 26.11 1.15 15.60
C THR A 19 26.17 1.40 14.10
N VAL A 20 25.40 0.66 13.31
CA VAL A 20 25.33 0.84 11.85
C VAL A 20 23.88 0.68 11.39
N GLY A 21 23.44 1.55 10.48
CA GLY A 21 22.09 1.52 9.92
C GLY A 21 21.05 2.36 10.65
N ILE A 22 21.44 3.06 11.72
CA ILE A 22 20.64 4.09 12.39
C ILE A 22 21.41 5.42 12.40
N ASN A 23 20.69 6.53 12.53
CA ASN A 23 21.28 7.83 12.83
C ASN A 23 21.25 8.05 14.35
N ASP A 24 22.37 7.79 15.02
CA ASP A 24 22.51 8.02 16.46
C ASP A 24 23.12 9.40 16.72
N ASP A 25 22.23 10.38 16.87
CA ASP A 25 22.54 11.76 17.20
C ASP A 25 22.57 12.03 18.72
N VAL A 26 22.44 10.99 19.56
CA VAL A 26 22.45 11.10 21.03
C VAL A 26 23.77 10.62 21.59
N THR A 27 24.17 9.38 21.28
CA THR A 27 25.46 8.82 21.75
C THR A 27 26.56 8.91 20.71
N HIS A 28 26.23 9.38 19.50
CA HIS A 28 27.15 9.55 18.38
C HIS A 28 27.95 8.28 18.05
N LEU A 29 27.38 7.10 18.30
CA LEU A 29 28.03 5.81 18.04
C LEU A 29 27.81 5.31 16.61
N SER A 30 26.85 5.86 15.86
CA SER A 30 26.55 5.42 14.50
C SER A 30 27.70 5.72 13.53
N LEU A 31 28.05 4.73 12.70
CA LEU A 31 28.93 4.94 11.54
C LEU A 31 28.17 5.59 10.38
N PRO A 32 28.76 6.55 9.66
CA PRO A 32 28.15 7.11 8.47
C PRO A 32 27.99 6.03 7.39
N VAL A 33 26.83 5.99 6.74
CA VAL A 33 26.56 5.10 5.61
C VAL A 33 26.59 5.92 4.34
N GLY A 34 27.53 5.61 3.44
CA GLY A 34 27.63 6.24 2.13
C GLY A 34 26.56 5.77 1.15
N ASP A 35 26.74 6.12 -0.12
CA ASP A 35 25.78 5.81 -1.19
C ASP A 35 25.56 4.31 -1.39
N TRP A 36 24.43 3.99 -2.04
CA TRP A 36 24.10 2.61 -2.38
C TRP A 36 25.14 2.05 -3.37
N LEU A 37 25.74 0.91 -3.00
CA LEU A 37 26.64 0.15 -3.85
C LEU A 37 25.95 -1.14 -4.31
N ASP A 38 25.78 -1.30 -5.62
CA ASP A 38 25.29 -2.56 -6.18
C ASP A 38 26.43 -3.58 -6.24
N VAL A 39 26.34 -4.60 -5.38
CA VAL A 39 27.31 -5.71 -5.27
C VAL A 39 26.75 -7.01 -5.84
N LEU A 40 25.61 -6.96 -6.54
CA LEU A 40 24.99 -8.15 -7.11
C LEU A 40 25.79 -8.67 -8.31
N PRO A 41 25.73 -9.99 -8.58
CA PRO A 41 26.31 -10.54 -9.79
C PRO A 41 25.70 -9.89 -11.04
N GLN A 42 26.54 -9.59 -12.03
CA GLN A 42 26.08 -9.05 -13.31
C GLN A 42 25.02 -9.95 -13.94
N GLY A 43 23.98 -9.33 -14.52
CA GLY A 43 22.83 -10.03 -15.08
C GLY A 43 21.72 -10.35 -14.07
N THR A 44 21.87 -9.93 -12.80
CA THR A 44 20.78 -10.05 -11.82
C THR A 44 19.71 -8.98 -12.07
N THR A 45 18.47 -9.42 -12.30
CA THR A 45 17.28 -8.57 -12.41
C THR A 45 16.61 -8.46 -11.05
N GLU A 46 16.37 -7.23 -10.58
CA GLU A 46 15.69 -6.94 -9.32
C GLU A 46 14.28 -6.37 -9.59
N CYS A 47 13.27 -6.88 -8.89
CA CYS A 47 11.88 -6.48 -9.07
C CYS A 47 11.24 -6.12 -7.72
N MET A 48 10.41 -5.08 -7.71
CA MET A 48 9.63 -4.63 -6.57
C MET A 48 8.14 -4.52 -6.89
N PHE A 49 7.29 -5.01 -5.99
CA PHE A 49 5.83 -5.00 -6.16
C PHE A 49 5.17 -4.44 -4.93
N TYR A 50 4.37 -3.38 -5.10
CA TYR A 50 3.53 -2.79 -4.07
C TYR A 50 2.10 -3.28 -4.24
N GLY A 51 1.67 -4.17 -3.35
CA GLY A 51 0.35 -4.78 -3.34
C GLY A 51 -0.46 -4.42 -2.10
N LEU A 52 -1.78 -4.51 -2.21
CA LEU A 52 -2.70 -4.37 -1.09
C LEU A 52 -2.90 -5.72 -0.39
N GLY A 53 -2.95 -5.74 0.94
CA GLY A 53 -3.23 -6.94 1.71
C GLY A 53 -4.51 -7.65 1.25
N SER A 54 -4.36 -8.88 0.75
CA SER A 54 -5.43 -9.75 0.19
C SER A 54 -5.83 -9.53 -1.27
N ASP A 55 -5.06 -8.76 -2.04
CA ASP A 55 -5.26 -8.61 -3.50
C ASP A 55 -4.73 -9.81 -4.33
N GLY A 56 -3.92 -10.67 -3.71
CA GLY A 56 -3.31 -11.85 -4.34
C GLY A 56 -1.88 -11.63 -4.89
N THR A 57 -1.31 -10.43 -4.75
CA THR A 57 0.02 -10.06 -5.25
C THR A 57 1.12 -10.99 -4.75
N VAL A 58 1.18 -11.21 -3.44
CA VAL A 58 2.21 -12.09 -2.85
C VAL A 58 2.05 -13.54 -3.31
N GLY A 59 0.82 -14.01 -3.51
CA GLY A 59 0.57 -15.36 -4.04
C GLY A 59 1.04 -15.50 -5.49
N ALA A 60 0.71 -14.50 -6.33
CA ALA A 60 1.17 -14.43 -7.71
C ALA A 60 2.70 -14.37 -7.79
N ASN A 61 3.35 -13.56 -6.95
CA ASN A 61 4.81 -13.44 -6.91
C ASN A 61 5.50 -14.76 -6.50
N LYS A 62 4.97 -15.47 -5.50
CA LYS A 62 5.46 -16.82 -5.15
C LYS A 62 5.32 -17.80 -6.32
N SER A 63 4.19 -17.74 -7.03
CA SER A 63 3.97 -18.56 -8.22
C SER A 63 4.94 -18.21 -9.34
N ALA A 64 5.16 -16.92 -9.60
CA ALA A 64 6.09 -16.44 -10.62
C ALA A 64 7.52 -16.89 -10.34
N VAL A 65 7.97 -16.77 -9.09
CA VAL A 65 9.29 -17.25 -8.64
C VAL A 65 9.45 -18.75 -8.91
N LYS A 66 8.44 -19.54 -8.56
CA LYS A 66 8.47 -20.98 -8.81
C LYS A 66 8.50 -21.32 -10.31
N MET A 67 7.73 -20.60 -11.13
CA MET A 67 7.72 -20.80 -12.58
C MET A 67 9.07 -20.45 -13.19
N ILE A 68 9.66 -19.31 -12.82
CA ILE A 68 10.97 -18.90 -13.34
C ILE A 68 12.07 -19.88 -12.90
N ALA A 69 12.09 -20.28 -11.62
CA ALA A 69 13.10 -21.21 -11.10
C ALA A 69 12.96 -22.64 -11.68
N MET A 70 11.79 -23.03 -12.18
CA MET A 70 11.56 -24.35 -12.80
C MET A 70 11.67 -24.30 -14.33
N GLY A 71 11.38 -23.16 -14.95
CA GLY A 71 11.40 -22.97 -16.40
C GLY A 71 12.70 -22.40 -16.95
N THR A 72 13.63 -21.96 -16.10
CA THR A 72 14.92 -21.38 -16.50
C THR A 72 16.05 -21.89 -15.63
N GLU A 73 17.29 -21.70 -16.08
CA GLU A 73 18.49 -21.95 -15.27
C GLU A 73 18.80 -20.81 -14.27
N LEU A 74 17.92 -19.82 -14.15
CA LEU A 74 18.12 -18.69 -13.25
C LEU A 74 17.88 -19.07 -11.80
N TYR A 75 18.76 -18.60 -10.92
CA TYR A 75 18.50 -18.57 -9.49
C TYR A 75 17.45 -17.52 -9.19
N ALA A 76 16.51 -17.86 -8.30
CA ALA A 76 15.46 -16.97 -7.87
C ALA A 76 15.51 -16.74 -6.35
N GLN A 77 15.37 -15.49 -5.92
CA GLN A 77 15.25 -15.10 -4.53
C GLN A 77 13.98 -14.27 -4.35
N ALA A 78 13.23 -14.52 -3.27
CA ALA A 78 12.02 -13.78 -2.95
C ALA A 78 11.96 -13.46 -1.45
N TYR A 79 11.68 -12.20 -1.14
CA TYR A 79 11.39 -11.73 0.20
C TYR A 79 10.12 -10.88 0.19
N PHE A 80 9.33 -10.97 1.25
CA PHE A 80 8.02 -10.33 1.32
C PHE A 80 7.89 -9.56 2.63
N GLU A 81 7.76 -8.24 2.51
CA GLU A 81 7.46 -7.36 3.63
C GLU A 81 5.95 -7.22 3.76
N TYR A 82 5.49 -7.35 5.00
CA TYR A 82 4.10 -7.22 5.34
C TYR A 82 3.92 -6.13 6.37
N ASP A 83 2.91 -5.30 6.15
CA ASP A 83 2.41 -4.39 7.17
C ASP A 83 1.90 -5.19 8.39
N ALA A 84 2.09 -4.63 9.59
CA ALA A 84 1.46 -5.12 10.81
C ALA A 84 -0.08 -5.16 10.68
N LYS A 85 -0.64 -4.34 9.79
CA LYS A 85 -2.06 -4.27 9.42
C LYS A 85 -2.47 -5.34 8.38
N ARG A 86 -1.74 -6.45 8.24
CA ARG A 86 -2.11 -7.59 7.37
C ARG A 86 -2.78 -8.73 8.15
N LEU A 87 -3.81 -9.32 7.54
CA LEU A 87 -4.44 -10.56 7.97
C LEU A 87 -3.39 -11.65 7.81
N GLY A 88 -2.95 -12.21 8.93
CA GLY A 88 -2.18 -13.45 8.92
C GLY A 88 -2.87 -14.47 8.01
N PRO A 89 -2.09 -15.32 7.31
CA PRO A 89 -2.65 -16.25 6.35
C PRO A 89 -3.78 -17.06 6.98
N ARG A 90 -4.98 -17.00 6.39
CA ARG A 90 -6.04 -17.99 6.67
C ARG A 90 -5.56 -19.32 6.10
N GLY A 91 -5.11 -20.21 6.99
CA GLY A 91 -4.77 -21.60 6.69
C GLY A 91 -3.49 -21.77 5.87
N SER A 92 -2.35 -21.92 6.55
CA SER A 92 -1.31 -22.79 6.00
C SER A 92 -1.75 -24.22 6.27
N MET A 93 -2.06 -24.96 5.20
CA MET A 93 -1.93 -26.41 5.21
C MET A 93 -0.57 -26.78 5.79
N ASP A 94 -0.53 -27.85 6.55
CA ASP A 94 0.69 -28.54 6.98
C ASP A 94 1.69 -28.62 5.82
N CYS A 95 2.74 -27.81 5.91
CA CYS A 95 3.98 -28.10 5.20
C CYS A 95 4.62 -29.23 5.98
N GLY A 96 4.45 -30.46 5.49
CA GLY A 96 5.10 -31.64 6.04
C GLY A 96 6.61 -31.44 6.16
N ALA A 97 7.12 -31.79 7.33
CA ALA A 97 8.49 -32.19 7.69
C ALA A 97 9.63 -31.76 6.75
N ALA A 98 10.40 -30.75 7.16
CA ALA A 98 11.88 -30.74 7.19
C ALA A 98 12.44 -29.30 7.36
N SER A 99 12.39 -28.75 8.58
CA SER A 99 13.25 -27.66 9.08
C SER A 99 12.66 -27.11 10.40
N PRO A 100 13.34 -27.20 11.56
CA PRO A 100 12.76 -26.77 12.84
C PRO A 100 12.94 -25.28 13.18
N PHE A 101 13.36 -24.42 12.24
CA PHE A 101 13.73 -23.03 12.55
C PHE A 101 13.01 -21.96 11.70
N CYS A 102 11.68 -21.94 11.64
CA CYS A 102 10.96 -20.70 11.24
C CYS A 102 9.43 -20.85 11.38
N CYS A 103 8.86 -20.57 12.55
CA CYS A 103 7.49 -20.01 12.70
C CYS A 103 7.04 -20.03 14.18
N SER A 104 7.58 -19.12 14.99
CA SER A 104 6.91 -18.69 16.22
C SER A 104 5.89 -17.61 15.85
N ALA A 105 4.75 -18.01 15.26
CA ALA A 105 3.62 -17.12 15.10
C ALA A 105 2.95 -16.90 16.47
N THR A 106 3.37 -15.86 17.18
CA THR A 106 2.71 -15.37 18.39
C THR A 106 1.23 -15.16 18.08
N ARG A 107 0.34 -15.83 18.82
CA ARG A 107 -1.12 -15.66 18.74
C ARG A 107 -1.49 -14.25 19.22
N LEU A 108 -1.26 -13.23 18.39
CA LEU A 108 -1.82 -11.91 18.59
C LEU A 108 -3.29 -11.92 18.16
N ALA A 109 -4.13 -11.51 19.11
CA ALA A 109 -5.56 -11.28 19.04
C ALA A 109 -6.07 -10.81 17.65
N CYS A 110 -7.34 -11.08 17.37
CA CYS A 110 -8.04 -10.63 16.18
C CYS A 110 -8.10 -9.09 16.16
N ASP A 111 -7.02 -8.44 15.73
CA ASP A 111 -6.96 -6.98 15.55
C ASP A 111 -7.80 -6.63 14.31
N PRO A 112 -8.89 -5.84 14.45
CA PRO A 112 -9.74 -5.43 13.35
C PRO A 112 -9.01 -4.54 12.33
N ARG A 113 -7.75 -4.14 12.59
CA ARG A 113 -6.86 -3.41 11.67
C ARG A 113 -6.09 -4.29 10.71
N LYS A 114 -6.21 -5.62 10.78
CA LYS A 114 -5.50 -6.57 9.89
C LYS A 114 -5.94 -6.52 8.41
N SER A 115 -6.83 -5.62 8.00
CA SER A 115 -7.27 -5.53 6.59
C SER A 115 -6.64 -4.31 5.87
N GLY A 116 -6.26 -4.51 4.61
CA GLY A 116 -5.79 -3.45 3.72
C GLY A 116 -4.42 -2.85 4.06
N GLY A 117 -3.53 -3.60 4.72
CA GLY A 117 -2.13 -3.19 4.90
C GLY A 117 -1.33 -3.25 3.60
N VAL A 118 -0.24 -2.49 3.50
CA VAL A 118 0.67 -2.54 2.34
C VAL A 118 1.50 -3.84 2.36
N THR A 119 1.81 -4.36 1.19
CA THR A 119 2.74 -5.48 1.03
C THR A 119 3.77 -5.13 -0.02
N ILE A 120 5.04 -5.36 0.28
CA ILE A 120 6.16 -5.08 -0.63
C ILE A 120 6.85 -6.40 -0.91
N SER A 121 6.86 -6.81 -2.18
CA SER A 121 7.57 -8.02 -2.60
C SER A 121 8.88 -7.62 -3.25
N HIS A 122 9.97 -8.21 -2.78
CA HIS A 122 11.31 -8.07 -3.34
C HIS A 122 11.68 -9.39 -4.03
N LEU A 123 11.83 -9.35 -5.35
CA LEU A 123 12.22 -10.51 -6.14
C LEU A 123 13.57 -10.24 -6.81
N ARG A 124 14.41 -11.26 -6.92
CA ARG A 124 15.64 -11.22 -7.70
C ARG A 124 15.77 -12.49 -8.54
N PHE A 125 16.25 -12.33 -9.77
CA PHE A 125 16.50 -13.41 -10.71
C PHE A 125 17.86 -13.22 -11.34
N GLY A 126 18.70 -14.25 -11.42
CA GLY A 126 20.03 -14.10 -12.01
C GLY A 126 20.71 -15.44 -12.33
N PRO A 127 21.72 -15.42 -13.22
CA PRO A 127 22.40 -16.64 -13.67
C PRO A 127 23.34 -17.23 -12.62
N LYS A 128 23.64 -16.49 -11.55
CA LYS A 128 24.54 -16.91 -10.47
C LYS A 128 23.77 -16.99 -9.13
N PRO A 129 24.26 -17.80 -8.18
CA PRO A 129 23.66 -17.86 -6.84
C PRO A 129 23.55 -16.48 -6.18
N ILE A 130 22.36 -16.17 -5.66
CA ILE A 130 22.03 -14.85 -5.11
C ILE A 130 22.24 -14.85 -3.60
N HIS A 131 23.33 -14.23 -3.14
CA HIS A 131 23.67 -14.06 -1.71
C HIS A 131 23.35 -12.66 -1.19
N ALA A 132 22.09 -12.24 -1.33
CA ALA A 132 21.65 -10.89 -0.97
C ALA A 132 20.54 -10.92 0.10
N PRO A 133 20.87 -11.12 1.39
CA PRO A 133 19.89 -11.15 2.49
C PRO A 133 19.47 -9.73 2.92
N TYR A 134 19.13 -8.87 1.96
CA TYR A 134 18.69 -7.49 2.17
C TYR A 134 17.65 -7.10 1.11
N ASN A 135 16.86 -6.07 1.39
CA ASN A 135 15.79 -5.60 0.51
C ASN A 135 16.31 -5.02 -0.81
N VAL A 136 15.53 -5.14 -1.88
CA VAL A 136 15.86 -4.47 -3.15
C VAL A 136 15.91 -2.96 -2.91
N ARG A 137 17.01 -2.33 -3.32
CA ARG A 137 17.23 -0.88 -3.25
C ARG A 137 17.27 -0.23 -4.64
N SER A 138 17.43 -1.05 -5.68
CA SER A 138 17.63 -0.60 -7.05
C SER A 138 16.93 -1.55 -8.04
N ALA A 139 15.62 -1.44 -8.16
CA ALA A 139 14.77 -2.30 -8.97
C ALA A 139 14.85 -1.95 -10.48
N ASN A 140 14.98 -2.98 -11.31
CA ASN A 140 14.78 -2.92 -12.76
C ASN A 140 13.29 -2.83 -13.12
N TYR A 141 12.44 -3.47 -12.33
CA TYR A 141 10.98 -3.49 -12.53
C TYR A 141 10.27 -3.10 -11.24
N LEU A 142 9.42 -2.08 -11.31
CA LEU A 142 8.60 -1.58 -10.20
C LEU A 142 7.13 -1.63 -10.58
N ALA A 143 6.34 -2.45 -9.89
CA ALA A 143 4.90 -2.53 -10.09
C ALA A 143 4.10 -2.00 -8.89
N VAL A 144 3.13 -1.15 -9.18
CA VAL A 144 2.21 -0.54 -8.20
C VAL A 144 0.80 -1.06 -8.50
N HIS A 145 0.33 -2.01 -7.70
CA HIS A 145 -0.95 -2.69 -7.94
C HIS A 145 -2.16 -1.89 -7.43
N LYS A 146 -1.93 -0.78 -6.71
CA LYS A 146 -2.97 0.10 -6.17
C LYS A 146 -2.63 1.56 -6.41
N SER A 147 -3.48 2.27 -7.14
CA SER A 147 -3.30 3.69 -7.49
C SER A 147 -3.14 4.63 -6.29
N SER A 148 -3.76 4.36 -5.14
CA SER A 148 -3.64 5.22 -3.95
C SER A 148 -2.21 5.28 -3.39
N TYR A 149 -1.35 4.32 -3.72
CA TYR A 149 0.05 4.30 -3.28
C TYR A 149 0.93 5.30 -4.02
N VAL A 150 0.51 5.75 -5.21
CA VAL A 150 1.25 6.72 -6.04
C VAL A 150 1.45 8.04 -5.31
N THR A 151 0.45 8.50 -4.55
CA THR A 151 0.51 9.75 -3.79
C THR A 151 1.04 9.57 -2.37
N SER A 152 0.96 8.36 -1.81
CA SER A 152 1.30 8.08 -0.41
C SER A 152 2.74 7.65 -0.19
N TYR A 153 3.37 7.01 -1.18
CA TYR A 153 4.69 6.41 -1.01
C TYR A 153 5.67 6.89 -2.08
N ASP A 154 6.88 7.23 -1.64
CA ASP A 154 8.02 7.45 -2.53
C ASP A 154 8.60 6.10 -3.00
N MET A 155 8.01 5.56 -4.06
CA MET A 155 8.43 4.27 -4.66
C MET A 155 9.51 4.48 -5.72
N THR A 156 9.55 5.64 -6.38
CA THR A 156 10.51 5.94 -7.46
C THR A 156 11.94 6.04 -6.97
N ARG A 157 12.17 6.31 -5.69
CA ARG A 157 13.52 6.26 -5.09
C ARG A 157 14.27 4.96 -5.38
N TYR A 158 13.58 3.82 -5.45
CA TYR A 158 14.18 2.51 -5.67
C TYR A 158 14.32 2.11 -7.14
N LEU A 159 13.84 2.92 -8.09
CA LEU A 159 13.91 2.57 -9.51
C LEU A 159 15.32 2.80 -10.07
N LYS A 160 15.86 1.85 -10.83
CA LYS A 160 17.10 2.00 -11.61
C LYS A 160 16.88 2.92 -12.83
N PRO A 161 17.93 3.60 -13.34
CA PRO A 161 17.87 4.24 -14.65
C PRO A 161 17.45 3.23 -15.74
N ASN A 162 16.63 3.68 -16.69
CA ASN A 162 15.98 2.86 -17.73
C ASN A 162 15.09 1.72 -17.20
N GLY A 163 14.70 1.77 -15.92
CA GLY A 163 13.80 0.80 -15.30
C GLY A 163 12.37 0.89 -15.82
N VAL A 164 11.62 -0.18 -15.63
CA VAL A 164 10.20 -0.29 -16.00
C VAL A 164 9.34 0.01 -14.77
N CYS A 165 8.39 0.94 -14.90
CA CYS A 165 7.40 1.25 -13.89
C CYS A 165 5.99 0.94 -14.42
N VAL A 166 5.23 0.13 -13.69
CA VAL A 166 3.87 -0.28 -14.05
C VAL A 166 2.90 0.17 -12.97
N ILE A 167 1.84 0.88 -13.34
CA ILE A 167 0.81 1.37 -12.41
C ILE A 167 -0.55 0.79 -12.80
N ASN A 168 -1.22 0.15 -11.82
CA ASN A 168 -2.62 -0.23 -11.95
C ASN A 168 -3.52 0.96 -11.62
N CYS A 169 -4.07 1.61 -12.65
CA CYS A 169 -5.02 2.69 -12.51
C CYS A 169 -5.97 2.77 -13.70
N SER A 170 -7.08 3.48 -13.51
CA SER A 170 -8.08 3.74 -14.54
C SER A 170 -7.80 5.02 -15.34
N TRP A 171 -6.62 5.61 -15.18
CA TRP A 171 -6.27 6.91 -15.75
C TRP A 171 -5.76 6.76 -17.18
N THR A 172 -6.18 7.65 -18.06
CA THR A 172 -5.61 7.74 -19.41
C THR A 172 -4.29 8.53 -19.38
N PRO A 173 -3.39 8.36 -20.38
CA PRO A 173 -2.13 9.11 -20.43
C PRO A 173 -2.33 10.64 -20.34
N ALA A 174 -3.41 11.17 -20.91
CA ALA A 174 -3.76 12.59 -20.84
C ALA A 174 -4.22 13.04 -19.44
N GLU A 175 -4.79 12.13 -18.66
CA GLU A 175 -5.26 12.42 -17.29
C GLU A 175 -4.13 12.33 -16.26
N LEU A 176 -2.99 11.71 -16.59
CA LEU A 176 -1.83 11.64 -15.69
C LEU A 176 -1.29 13.03 -15.29
N GLU A 177 -1.43 14.01 -16.19
CA GLU A 177 -0.97 15.39 -15.99
C GLU A 177 -2.06 16.32 -15.44
N GLN A 178 -3.31 15.86 -15.35
CA GLN A 178 -4.43 16.65 -14.88
C GLN A 178 -4.66 16.47 -13.36
N PRO A 179 -5.15 17.50 -12.65
CA PRO A 179 -5.71 17.32 -11.31
C PRO A 179 -6.91 16.36 -11.37
N PRO A 180 -7.23 15.66 -10.27
CA PRO A 180 -8.27 14.64 -10.30
C PRO A 180 -9.61 15.32 -10.59
N ARG A 181 -10.39 14.79 -11.54
CA ARG A 181 -11.73 15.30 -11.91
C ARG A 181 -12.79 15.18 -10.80
N SER A 182 -12.40 14.75 -9.60
CA SER A 182 -13.30 14.66 -8.46
C SER A 182 -13.65 16.07 -7.98
N ASN A 183 -14.95 16.35 -7.89
CA ASN A 183 -15.54 17.55 -7.27
C ASN A 183 -15.27 17.63 -5.76
N TYR A 184 -14.03 17.53 -5.31
CA TYR A 184 -13.65 17.92 -3.96
C TYR A 184 -13.71 19.45 -3.86
N LYS A 185 -14.91 20.01 -3.73
CA LYS A 185 -15.07 21.32 -3.10
C LYS A 185 -14.58 21.16 -1.67
N ALA A 186 -13.46 21.79 -1.35
CA ALA A 186 -13.01 21.94 0.02
C ALA A 186 -14.15 22.57 0.84
N VAL A 187 -14.76 21.79 1.75
CA VAL A 187 -15.61 22.36 2.79
C VAL A 187 -14.65 22.93 3.82
N SER A 188 -14.52 24.26 3.82
CA SER A 188 -13.76 24.99 4.83
C SER A 188 -14.34 24.69 6.21
N LEU A 189 -13.60 23.95 7.04
CA LEU A 189 -13.75 24.04 8.48
C LEU A 189 -13.04 25.32 8.90
N ALA A 190 -13.80 26.26 9.42
CA ALA A 190 -13.33 27.59 9.81
C ALA A 190 -12.08 27.50 10.70
N GLY A 191 -10.96 28.07 10.23
CA GLY A 191 -9.83 28.48 11.08
C GLY A 191 -8.51 27.72 10.94
N SER A 192 -8.38 26.74 10.05
CA SER A 192 -7.05 26.23 9.66
C SER A 192 -6.89 26.32 8.14
N GLU A 193 -5.90 27.09 7.68
CA GLU A 193 -5.45 27.11 6.29
C GLU A 193 -4.85 25.74 5.95
N LEU A 194 -5.71 24.78 5.63
CA LEU A 194 -5.29 23.51 5.04
C LEU A 194 -5.22 23.73 3.53
N LEU A 195 -4.00 23.89 3.03
CA LEU A 195 -3.67 23.84 1.59
C LEU A 195 -4.15 22.49 1.03
N VAL A 196 -5.35 22.46 0.45
CA VAL A 196 -5.77 21.33 -0.39
C VAL A 196 -5.07 21.52 -1.73
N PHE A 197 -3.82 21.06 -1.81
CA PHE A 197 -3.07 21.00 -3.05
C PHE A 197 -3.90 20.25 -4.09
N ALA A 198 -4.06 20.81 -5.28
CA ALA A 198 -4.67 20.12 -6.40
C ALA A 198 -3.83 18.86 -6.71
N VAL A 199 -4.27 17.69 -6.24
CA VAL A 199 -3.48 16.44 -6.31
C VAL A 199 -3.47 15.92 -7.74
N VAL A 200 -2.56 16.40 -8.58
CA VAL A 200 -2.28 15.78 -9.89
C VAL A 200 -2.11 14.27 -9.69
N HIS A 201 -2.74 13.46 -10.56
CA HIS A 201 -2.78 11.99 -10.41
C HIS A 201 -1.39 11.37 -10.23
N LEU A 202 -0.37 11.96 -10.87
CA LEU A 202 1.04 11.64 -10.66
C LEU A 202 1.77 12.82 -9.98
N PRO A 203 2.28 12.64 -8.74
CA PRO A 203 3.01 13.69 -8.03
C PRO A 203 4.21 14.24 -8.81
N VAL A 204 4.52 15.52 -8.59
CA VAL A 204 5.62 16.24 -9.27
C VAL A 204 6.96 15.52 -9.09
N LYS A 205 7.26 15.08 -7.86
CA LYS A 205 8.48 14.31 -7.55
C LYS A 205 8.58 13.01 -8.36
N MET A 206 7.49 12.25 -8.44
CA MET A 206 7.45 11.01 -9.21
C MET A 206 7.66 11.26 -10.71
N ARG A 207 7.04 12.32 -11.27
CA ARG A 207 7.25 12.74 -12.67
C ARG A 207 8.71 13.07 -12.95
N ARG A 208 9.33 13.87 -12.08
CA ARG A 208 10.74 14.24 -12.19
C ARG A 208 11.65 13.01 -12.13
N ASP A 209 11.45 12.13 -11.16
CA ASP A 209 12.26 10.93 -11.00
C ASP A 209 12.17 10.01 -12.22
N LEU A 210 10.96 9.81 -12.77
CA LEU A 210 10.76 9.00 -13.97
C LEU A 210 11.50 9.58 -15.18
N ALA A 211 11.48 10.91 -15.35
CA ALA A 211 12.15 11.58 -16.46
C ALA A 211 13.68 11.60 -16.31
N VAL A 212 14.19 11.92 -15.12
CA VAL A 212 15.64 11.91 -14.82
C VAL A 212 16.22 10.50 -15.00
N LYS A 213 15.47 9.48 -14.60
CA LYS A 213 15.87 8.07 -14.74
C LYS A 213 15.57 7.48 -16.12
N GLN A 214 14.96 8.23 -17.03
CA GLN A 214 14.54 7.73 -18.36
C GLN A 214 13.73 6.43 -18.26
N ALA A 215 12.85 6.35 -17.26
CA ALA A 215 12.08 5.15 -16.98
C ALA A 215 10.98 4.92 -18.03
N LYS A 216 10.66 3.65 -18.29
CA LYS A 216 9.52 3.25 -19.13
C LYS A 216 8.27 3.13 -18.27
N LEU A 217 7.28 4.00 -18.49
CA LEU A 217 6.03 4.00 -17.73
C LEU A 217 4.92 3.28 -18.48
N TYR A 218 4.27 2.33 -17.80
CA TYR A 218 3.11 1.61 -18.32
C TYR A 218 1.93 1.72 -17.36
N VAL A 219 0.74 1.87 -17.92
CA VAL A 219 -0.53 1.93 -17.18
C VAL A 219 -1.44 0.80 -17.66
N ILE A 220 -2.17 0.20 -16.71
CA ILE A 220 -3.20 -0.80 -16.99
C ILE A 220 -4.37 -0.65 -16.01
N ASP A 221 -5.61 -0.74 -16.50
CA ASP A 221 -6.79 -0.85 -15.62
C ASP A 221 -7.11 -2.32 -15.36
N ALA A 222 -6.35 -2.93 -14.45
CA ALA A 222 -6.57 -4.33 -14.08
C ALA A 222 -7.93 -4.54 -13.39
N THR A 223 -8.50 -3.50 -12.79
CA THR A 223 -9.79 -3.59 -12.08
C THR A 223 -10.94 -3.76 -13.08
N GLN A 224 -10.98 -2.93 -14.12
CA GLN A 224 -12.00 -3.07 -15.17
C GLN A 224 -11.83 -4.37 -15.96
N ILE A 225 -10.60 -4.77 -16.25
CA ILE A 225 -10.33 -6.04 -16.94
C ILE A 225 -10.82 -7.22 -16.09
N ALA A 226 -10.55 -7.22 -14.78
CA ALA A 226 -11.03 -8.25 -13.87
C ALA A 226 -12.56 -8.32 -13.78
N VAL A 227 -13.24 -7.17 -13.77
CA VAL A 227 -14.71 -7.11 -13.76
C VAL A 227 -15.30 -7.65 -15.07
N LYS A 228 -14.76 -7.23 -16.23
CA LYS A 228 -15.22 -7.71 -17.55
C LYS A 228 -14.98 -9.21 -17.74
N ALA A 229 -13.89 -9.74 -17.21
CA ALA A 229 -13.56 -11.17 -17.26
C ALA A 229 -14.29 -12.02 -16.20
N GLY A 230 -15.12 -11.43 -15.33
CA GLY A 230 -15.84 -12.16 -14.28
C GLY A 230 -14.99 -12.56 -13.04
N LEU A 231 -13.77 -12.04 -12.91
CA LEU A 231 -12.86 -12.29 -11.79
C LEU A 231 -13.16 -11.43 -10.54
N GLY A 232 -14.05 -10.45 -10.68
CA GLY A 232 -14.46 -9.55 -9.60
C GLY A 232 -13.32 -8.62 -9.17
N LYS A 233 -12.89 -8.70 -7.91
CA LYS A 233 -11.82 -7.85 -7.34
C LYS A 233 -10.39 -8.41 -7.50
N ARG A 234 -10.22 -9.54 -8.18
CA ARG A 234 -8.93 -10.24 -8.27
C ARG A 234 -8.14 -9.75 -9.48
N ILE A 235 -7.05 -9.04 -9.23
CA ILE A 235 -6.15 -8.49 -10.27
C ILE A 235 -4.86 -9.31 -10.43
N ASN A 236 -4.67 -10.34 -9.60
CA ASN A 236 -3.41 -11.07 -9.46
C ASN A 236 -2.91 -11.68 -10.78
N MET A 237 -3.77 -12.37 -11.54
CA MET A 237 -3.36 -13.01 -12.81
C MET A 237 -3.03 -11.99 -13.91
N ILE A 238 -3.78 -10.89 -13.94
CA ILE A 238 -3.59 -9.79 -14.91
C ILE A 238 -2.22 -9.15 -14.66
N MET A 239 -1.95 -8.71 -13.43
CA MET A 239 -0.67 -8.06 -13.09
C MET A 239 0.52 -9.02 -13.21
N GLN A 240 0.30 -10.32 -12.98
CA GLN A 240 1.34 -11.33 -13.19
C GLN A 240 1.68 -11.51 -14.67
N SER A 241 0.69 -11.49 -15.57
CA SER A 241 0.95 -11.55 -17.02
C SER A 241 1.71 -10.30 -17.50
N VAL A 242 1.33 -9.12 -16.99
CA VAL A 242 2.03 -7.86 -17.26
C VAL A 242 3.50 -7.93 -16.82
N PHE A 243 3.76 -8.53 -15.65
CA PHE A 243 5.13 -8.75 -15.17
C PHE A 243 5.95 -9.63 -16.14
N PHE A 244 5.42 -10.75 -16.61
CA PHE A 244 6.15 -11.60 -17.56
C PHE A 244 6.42 -10.89 -18.89
N LYS A 245 5.46 -10.11 -19.39
CA LYS A 245 5.63 -9.36 -20.64
C LYS A 245 6.68 -8.26 -20.54
N LEU A 246 6.74 -7.54 -19.42
CA LEU A 246 7.52 -6.31 -19.28
C LEU A 246 8.84 -6.47 -18.52
N SER A 247 9.01 -7.53 -17.73
CA SER A 247 10.23 -7.72 -16.92
C SER A 247 11.43 -8.23 -17.71
N GLY A 248 11.21 -8.91 -18.83
CA GLY A 248 12.28 -9.49 -19.66
C GLY A 248 13.08 -10.61 -18.99
N VAL A 249 12.59 -11.17 -17.88
CA VAL A 249 13.28 -12.26 -17.14
C VAL A 249 13.18 -13.60 -17.88
N MET A 250 12.11 -13.79 -18.65
CA MET A 250 11.82 -14.99 -19.44
C MET A 250 11.13 -14.56 -20.75
N PRO A 251 11.31 -15.29 -21.86
CA PRO A 251 10.52 -15.09 -23.08
C PRO A 251 9.02 -15.13 -22.78
N TYR A 252 8.27 -14.23 -23.43
CA TYR A 252 6.86 -14.06 -23.12
C TYR A 252 6.01 -15.27 -23.55
N GLU A 253 6.40 -15.90 -24.66
CA GLU A 253 5.77 -17.09 -25.22
C GLU A 253 5.84 -18.27 -24.23
N GLU A 254 7.02 -18.55 -23.69
CA GLU A 254 7.23 -19.58 -22.67
C GLU A 254 6.43 -19.28 -21.39
N ALA A 255 6.40 -18.00 -20.98
CA ALA A 255 5.63 -17.59 -19.80
C ALA A 255 4.11 -17.78 -19.99
N ILE A 256 3.57 -17.53 -21.18
CA ILE A 256 2.15 -17.79 -21.48
C ILE A 256 1.86 -19.29 -21.46
N GLU A 257 2.72 -20.12 -22.04
CA GLU A 257 2.56 -21.58 -22.01
C GLU A 257 2.52 -22.12 -20.58
N MET A 258 3.37 -21.57 -19.70
CA MET A 258 3.33 -21.90 -18.27
C MET A 258 2.05 -21.41 -17.56
N LEU A 259 1.51 -20.26 -17.95
CA LEU A 259 0.32 -19.65 -17.33
C LEU A 259 -1.00 -20.26 -17.83
N LYS A 260 -1.06 -20.67 -19.10
CA LYS A 260 -2.23 -21.29 -19.75
C LYS A 260 -1.96 -22.78 -19.89
N PRO A 261 -2.37 -23.64 -18.94
CA PRO A 261 -2.12 -25.09 -18.99
C PRO A 261 -2.95 -25.83 -20.07
N LEU A 262 -3.08 -25.27 -21.26
CA LEU A 262 -3.82 -25.80 -22.41
C LEU A 262 -3.00 -25.85 -23.72
N ALA A 263 -1.76 -25.37 -23.76
CA ALA A 263 -0.95 -25.45 -24.97
C ALA A 263 0.26 -26.38 -24.77
N GLN A 264 0.06 -27.62 -25.23
CA GLN A 264 1.06 -28.62 -25.59
C GLN A 264 1.76 -29.43 -24.48
N GLN A 265 1.81 -30.73 -24.75
CA GLN A 265 2.49 -31.77 -23.99
C GLN A 265 3.98 -31.70 -24.31
N THR A 266 4.78 -31.16 -23.40
CA THR A 266 6.22 -31.40 -23.37
C THR A 266 6.60 -31.93 -21.99
N ALA A 267 7.40 -32.99 -21.95
CA ALA A 267 7.65 -33.82 -20.77
C ALA A 267 8.26 -33.08 -19.56
N GLN A 268 8.77 -31.86 -19.75
CA GLN A 268 9.34 -31.01 -18.70
C GLN A 268 8.30 -30.08 -18.03
N VAL A 269 7.09 -29.94 -18.62
CA VAL A 269 6.02 -29.05 -18.16
C VAL A 269 4.91 -29.82 -17.40
N GLU A 270 4.94 -31.15 -17.46
CA GLU A 270 3.87 -32.01 -16.97
C GLU A 270 3.69 -31.94 -15.44
N GLU A 271 4.77 -31.84 -14.67
CA GLU A 271 4.73 -31.76 -13.20
C GLU A 271 4.21 -30.40 -12.71
N LEU A 272 4.48 -29.33 -13.45
CA LEU A 272 4.05 -27.96 -13.13
C LEU A 272 2.57 -27.74 -13.48
N VAL A 273 2.12 -28.23 -14.64
CA VAL A 273 0.70 -28.25 -15.02
C VAL A 273 -0.12 -29.10 -14.04
N LYS A 274 0.45 -30.20 -13.53
CA LYS A 274 -0.11 -30.96 -12.41
C LYS A 274 -0.30 -30.08 -11.18
N SER A 275 0.64 -29.19 -10.86
CA SER A 275 0.55 -28.27 -9.71
C SER A 275 -0.51 -27.17 -9.89
N ILE A 276 -0.65 -26.60 -11.09
CA ILE A 276 -1.68 -25.59 -11.41
C ILE A 276 -3.07 -26.22 -11.49
N LYS A 277 -3.21 -27.40 -12.11
CA LYS A 277 -4.46 -28.21 -12.07
C LYS A 277 -4.78 -28.67 -10.65
N LYS A 278 -3.80 -28.94 -9.79
CA LYS A 278 -4.02 -29.24 -8.36
C LYS A 278 -4.46 -28.01 -7.55
N MET A 279 -4.02 -26.80 -7.93
CA MET A 279 -4.44 -25.53 -7.31
C MET A 279 -5.80 -25.01 -7.82
N TYR A 280 -6.11 -25.17 -9.10
CA TYR A 280 -7.29 -24.57 -9.76
C TYR A 280 -8.31 -25.57 -10.31
N GLY A 281 -7.94 -26.83 -10.53
CA GLY A 281 -8.85 -27.89 -11.01
C GLY A 281 -9.99 -28.21 -10.05
N LYS A 282 -9.89 -27.78 -8.79
CA LYS A 282 -10.98 -27.84 -7.81
C LYS A 282 -12.11 -26.82 -8.08
N LYS A 283 -11.95 -25.87 -9.00
CA LYS A 283 -12.87 -24.71 -9.17
C LYS A 283 -13.65 -24.68 -10.49
N GLY A 284 -13.58 -25.73 -11.30
CA GLY A 284 -14.36 -25.88 -12.54
C GLY A 284 -13.82 -25.10 -13.74
N ASP A 285 -14.13 -25.59 -14.94
CA ASP A 285 -13.58 -25.08 -16.22
C ASP A 285 -13.96 -23.62 -16.51
N ALA A 286 -15.11 -23.15 -16.01
CA ALA A 286 -15.55 -21.77 -16.16
C ALA A 286 -14.57 -20.77 -15.53
N VAL A 287 -14.03 -21.08 -14.35
CA VAL A 287 -13.05 -20.21 -13.66
C VAL A 287 -11.72 -20.21 -14.41
N VAL A 288 -11.31 -21.34 -14.97
CA VAL A 288 -10.08 -21.44 -15.77
C VAL A 288 -10.19 -20.55 -17.02
N LYS A 289 -11.32 -20.62 -17.74
CA LYS A 289 -11.58 -19.77 -18.90
C LYS A 289 -11.53 -18.27 -18.56
N MET A 290 -12.18 -17.86 -17.47
CA MET A 290 -12.15 -16.46 -17.00
C MET A 290 -10.71 -15.95 -16.74
N ASN A 291 -9.83 -16.81 -16.22
CA ASN A 291 -8.43 -16.43 -15.99
C ASN A 291 -7.66 -16.32 -17.31
N ILE A 292 -7.92 -17.20 -18.29
CA ILE A 292 -7.30 -17.14 -19.62
C ILE A 292 -7.74 -15.86 -20.33
N ASP A 293 -9.04 -15.57 -20.34
CA ASP A 293 -9.61 -14.36 -20.94
C ASP A 293 -9.01 -13.09 -20.29
N GLY A 294 -8.82 -13.11 -18.96
CA GLY A 294 -8.15 -12.04 -18.23
C GLY A 294 -6.68 -11.87 -18.59
N VAL A 295 -5.95 -12.95 -18.84
CA VAL A 295 -4.56 -12.91 -19.33
C VAL A 295 -4.52 -12.30 -20.73
N ASP A 296 -5.39 -12.72 -21.65
CA ASP A 296 -5.41 -12.18 -23.01
C ASP A 296 -5.77 -10.70 -23.05
N ALA A 297 -6.79 -10.30 -22.29
CA ALA A 297 -7.17 -8.89 -22.16
C ALA A 297 -6.05 -8.03 -21.54
N SER A 298 -5.21 -8.60 -20.67
CA SER A 298 -4.10 -7.87 -20.05
C SER A 298 -3.05 -7.44 -21.08
N VAL A 299 -2.77 -8.26 -22.09
CA VAL A 299 -1.75 -7.98 -23.12
C VAL A 299 -2.14 -6.78 -23.95
N THR A 300 -3.42 -6.71 -24.30
CA THR A 300 -4.02 -5.62 -25.09
C THR A 300 -4.29 -4.37 -24.26
N GLY A 301 -4.45 -4.52 -22.93
CA GLY A 301 -4.80 -3.44 -22.02
C GLY A 301 -3.61 -2.64 -21.49
N ILE A 302 -2.38 -3.06 -21.78
CA ILE A 302 -1.17 -2.31 -21.40
C ILE A 302 -1.03 -1.11 -22.32
N VAL A 303 -0.98 0.08 -21.71
CA VAL A 303 -0.73 1.34 -22.41
C VAL A 303 0.63 1.88 -21.99
N GLU A 304 1.54 2.02 -22.94
CA GLU A 304 2.80 2.73 -22.72
C GLU A 304 2.53 4.24 -22.68
N CYS A 305 2.99 4.88 -21.61
CA CYS A 305 2.86 6.32 -21.41
C CYS A 305 4.24 6.96 -21.67
N PRO A 306 4.44 7.67 -22.79
CA PRO A 306 5.71 8.32 -23.06
C PRO A 306 5.98 9.37 -21.99
N VAL A 307 7.15 9.30 -21.38
CA VAL A 307 7.58 10.25 -20.32
C VAL A 307 8.17 11.49 -21.01
N PRO A 308 7.54 12.67 -20.91
CA PRO A 308 8.07 13.88 -21.49
C PRO A 308 9.38 14.31 -20.83
N SER A 309 10.35 14.77 -21.63
CA SER A 309 11.61 15.32 -21.10
C SER A 309 11.40 16.58 -20.26
N SER A 310 10.31 17.31 -20.48
CA SER A 310 9.91 18.48 -19.69
C SER A 310 9.68 18.18 -18.22
N TRP A 311 9.40 16.92 -17.86
CA TRP A 311 9.22 16.53 -16.46
C TRP A 311 10.52 16.58 -15.65
N ALA A 312 11.69 16.49 -16.29
CA ALA A 312 12.98 16.51 -15.61
C ALA A 312 13.29 17.87 -14.95
N SER A 313 12.75 18.96 -15.52
CA SER A 313 12.94 20.33 -15.04
C SER A 313 11.83 20.82 -14.13
N LEU A 314 10.93 19.95 -13.67
CA LEU A 314 9.88 20.35 -12.75
C LEU A 314 10.47 20.68 -11.37
N ASP A 315 10.15 21.86 -10.87
CA ASP A 315 10.47 22.26 -9.51
C ASP A 315 9.67 21.39 -8.55
N VAL A 316 10.39 20.60 -7.76
CA VAL A 316 9.80 19.93 -6.61
C VAL A 316 9.77 21.00 -5.53
N GLU A 317 8.60 21.56 -5.26
CA GLU A 317 8.38 22.16 -3.95
C GLU A 317 8.68 21.06 -2.95
N GLU A 318 9.85 21.12 -2.32
CA GLU A 318 10.09 20.33 -1.12
C GLU A 318 9.04 20.83 -0.15
N GLU A 319 7.93 20.10 0.00
CA GLU A 319 7.09 20.17 1.21
C GLU A 319 8.09 20.23 2.32
N SER A 320 8.16 21.39 2.99
CA SER A 320 9.23 21.77 3.87
C SER A 320 9.70 20.53 4.60
N LYS A 321 10.89 20.01 4.24
CA LYS A 321 11.60 19.09 5.13
C LYS A 321 11.52 19.82 6.44
N GLY A 322 10.71 19.33 7.38
CA GLY A 322 10.65 19.91 8.72
C GLY A 322 12.10 19.97 9.14
N GLY A 323 12.62 21.19 9.22
CA GLY A 323 14.00 21.47 8.88
C GLY A 323 14.93 20.38 9.38
N SER A 324 15.77 19.84 8.50
CA SER A 324 17.11 19.49 8.96
C SER A 324 17.81 20.81 9.33
N THR A 325 17.29 21.54 10.32
CA THR A 325 18.16 22.35 11.15
C THR A 325 19.17 21.35 11.67
N GLN A 326 20.39 21.44 11.17
CA GLN A 326 21.57 21.18 11.97
C GLN A 326 21.48 22.09 13.20
N ALA A 327 20.59 21.75 14.12
CA ALA A 327 20.52 22.35 15.43
C ALA A 327 21.72 21.74 16.17
N LYS A 328 22.83 22.47 16.16
CA LYS A 328 23.98 22.22 17.01
C LYS A 328 23.53 22.44 18.46
N GLY A 329 22.97 21.40 19.08
CA GLY A 329 22.56 21.42 20.49
C GLY A 329 21.91 20.10 20.91
N PRO A 330 22.01 19.70 22.18
CA PRO A 330 21.36 18.49 22.66
C PRO A 330 19.85 18.65 22.54
N ARG A 331 19.21 17.87 21.68
CA ARG A 331 17.75 17.80 21.62
C ARG A 331 17.26 17.16 22.91
N THR A 332 16.56 17.93 23.73
CA THR A 332 15.87 17.39 24.90
C THR A 332 14.84 16.39 24.43
N ILE A 333 14.84 15.19 25.02
CA ILE A 333 13.81 14.18 24.79
C ILE A 333 12.52 14.70 25.44
N VAL A 334 11.57 15.16 24.64
CA VAL A 334 10.30 15.73 25.12
C VAL A 334 9.17 14.73 24.88
N ASP A 335 8.29 14.56 25.86
CA ASP A 335 7.03 13.82 25.66
C ASP A 335 6.14 14.60 24.67
N LEU A 336 5.94 14.02 23.48
CA LEU A 336 5.15 14.63 22.41
C LEU A 336 3.65 14.49 22.69
N SER A 337 2.87 15.54 22.37
CA SER A 337 1.41 15.42 22.26
C SER A 337 1.02 14.45 21.13
N SER A 338 -0.21 13.93 21.15
CA SER A 338 -0.69 12.99 20.12
C SER A 338 -0.62 13.56 18.70
N GLU A 339 -0.83 14.87 18.54
CA GLU A 339 -0.72 15.55 17.24
C GLU A 339 0.73 15.68 16.78
N GLN A 340 1.63 16.09 17.68
CA GLN A 340 3.06 16.20 17.36
C GLN A 340 3.66 14.83 17.04
N PHE A 341 3.30 13.80 17.80
CA PHE A 341 3.70 12.42 17.50
C PHE A 341 3.18 11.97 16.14
N ALA A 342 1.92 12.30 15.81
CA ALA A 342 1.33 11.96 14.52
C ALA A 342 2.09 12.62 13.35
N LYS A 343 2.42 13.91 13.48
CA LYS A 343 3.12 14.69 12.44
C LYS A 343 4.61 14.38 12.32
N GLN A 344 5.30 14.13 13.43
CA GLN A 344 6.77 13.99 13.45
C GLN A 344 7.23 12.54 13.34
N ILE A 345 6.45 11.57 13.83
CA ILE A 345 6.86 10.16 13.89
C ILE A 345 5.93 9.28 13.07
N GLN A 346 4.62 9.32 13.36
CA GLN A 346 3.66 8.41 12.76
C GLN A 346 3.53 8.60 11.25
N SER A 347 3.56 9.83 10.74
CA SER A 347 3.55 10.17 9.32
C SER A 347 4.73 9.52 8.57
N HIS A 348 5.95 9.68 9.07
CA HIS A 348 7.16 9.07 8.51
C HIS A 348 7.07 7.54 8.51
N CYS A 349 6.62 6.94 9.61
CA CYS A 349 6.41 5.50 9.69
C CYS A 349 5.33 5.02 8.70
N ASN A 350 4.21 5.74 8.60
CA ASN A 350 3.11 5.44 7.68
C ASN A 350 3.54 5.56 6.21
N ASN A 351 4.49 6.45 5.90
CA ASN A 351 5.05 6.66 4.56
C ASN A 351 6.26 5.75 4.24
N LEU A 352 6.58 4.79 5.12
CA LEU A 352 7.72 3.85 4.98
C LEU A 352 9.11 4.52 5.06
N ASP A 353 9.18 5.65 5.77
CA ASP A 353 10.40 6.44 6.01
C ASP A 353 10.83 6.43 7.48
N GLY A 354 10.25 5.56 8.31
CA GLY A 354 10.57 5.46 9.73
C GLY A 354 12.05 5.15 10.03
N ASN A 355 12.77 4.50 9.11
CA ASN A 355 14.21 4.22 9.26
C ASN A 355 15.09 5.49 9.17
N ALA A 356 14.57 6.60 8.66
CA ALA A 356 15.30 7.86 8.58
C ALA A 356 15.26 8.67 9.89
N LEU A 357 14.37 8.30 10.82
CA LEU A 357 14.21 8.99 12.10
C LEU A 357 15.43 8.74 13.00
N PRO A 358 16.07 9.81 13.52
CA PRO A 358 17.21 9.67 14.42
C PRO A 358 16.82 9.20 15.81
N VAL A 359 17.78 8.70 16.58
CA VAL A 359 17.57 8.18 17.95
C VAL A 359 16.92 9.22 18.87
N SER A 360 17.29 10.50 18.76
CA SER A 360 16.71 11.59 19.55
C SER A 360 15.20 11.77 19.42
N THR A 361 14.60 11.19 18.36
CA THR A 361 13.17 11.25 18.10
C THR A 361 12.35 10.42 19.11
N PHE A 362 12.97 9.40 19.72
CA PHE A 362 12.27 8.42 20.53
C PHE A 362 12.50 8.65 22.03
N VAL A 363 11.42 8.56 22.81
CA VAL A 363 11.50 8.65 24.27
C VAL A 363 12.05 7.33 24.85
N PRO A 364 13.07 7.36 25.73
CA PRO A 364 13.56 6.19 26.44
C PRO A 364 12.42 5.48 27.17
N GLY A 365 12.39 4.15 27.08
CA GLY A 365 11.28 3.34 27.59
C GLY A 365 10.11 3.16 26.62
N GLY A 366 10.16 3.73 25.41
CA GLY A 366 9.21 3.41 24.33
C GLY A 366 7.79 3.88 24.56
N ARG A 367 7.61 4.98 25.30
CA ARG A 367 6.30 5.57 25.57
C ARG A 367 5.71 6.21 24.31
N VAL A 368 4.43 5.97 24.07
CA VAL A 368 3.67 6.51 22.92
C VAL A 368 2.39 7.17 23.43
N PRO A 369 2.03 8.38 22.97
CA PRO A 369 0.80 9.04 23.40
C PRO A 369 -0.46 8.29 22.92
N LEU A 370 -1.55 8.41 23.67
CA LEU A 370 -2.84 7.82 23.32
C LEU A 370 -3.54 8.60 22.20
N GLY A 371 -4.51 7.97 21.54
CA GLY A 371 -5.37 8.65 20.56
C GLY A 371 -4.69 9.02 19.23
N THR A 372 -3.56 8.40 18.88
CA THR A 372 -2.86 8.65 17.61
C THR A 372 -3.57 8.07 16.38
N SER A 373 -4.48 7.09 16.57
CA SER A 373 -5.24 6.49 15.47
C SER A 373 -6.17 7.47 14.75
N GLN A 374 -6.60 8.54 15.41
CA GLN A 374 -7.51 9.54 14.82
C GLN A 374 -6.89 10.29 13.63
N TYR A 375 -5.55 10.30 13.54
CA TYR A 375 -4.79 10.97 12.49
C TYR A 375 -4.45 10.06 11.30
N GLU A 376 -4.73 8.76 11.35
CA GLU A 376 -4.34 7.83 10.27
C GLU A 376 -5.17 8.00 8.99
N LYS A 377 -6.49 8.24 9.12
CA LYS A 377 -7.44 8.47 8.02
C LYS A 377 -7.19 7.64 6.76
N ARG A 378 -7.07 6.31 6.93
CA ARG A 378 -6.53 5.38 5.91
C ARG A 378 -7.36 5.29 4.62
N GLY A 379 -8.68 5.50 4.68
CA GLY A 379 -9.54 5.49 3.49
C GLY A 379 -9.54 4.18 2.69
N ILE A 380 -9.52 3.02 3.37
CA ILE A 380 -9.37 1.72 2.69
C ILE A 380 -10.69 1.11 2.19
N ALA A 381 -11.84 1.64 2.63
CA ALA A 381 -13.15 1.13 2.23
C ALA A 381 -13.42 1.41 0.74
N ILE A 382 -13.89 0.38 0.02
CA ILE A 382 -14.41 0.55 -1.35
C ILE A 382 -15.79 1.20 -1.29
N ASN A 383 -16.62 0.77 -0.34
CA ASN A 383 -17.95 1.30 -0.10
C ASN A 383 -18.07 1.73 1.36
N VAL A 384 -18.71 2.87 1.60
CA VAL A 384 -19.00 3.41 2.93
C VAL A 384 -20.51 3.48 3.14
N PRO A 385 -21.00 3.29 4.38
CA PRO A 385 -22.43 3.40 4.65
C PRO A 385 -22.88 4.85 4.54
N THR A 386 -23.94 5.08 3.78
CA THR A 386 -24.70 6.33 3.71
C THR A 386 -25.98 6.15 4.51
N VAL A 387 -26.33 7.12 5.34
CA VAL A 387 -27.50 7.04 6.23
C VAL A 387 -28.64 7.85 5.66
N ASP A 388 -29.77 7.18 5.44
CA ASP A 388 -31.06 7.78 5.19
C ASP A 388 -31.72 8.08 6.55
N MET A 389 -31.64 9.34 6.96
CA MET A 389 -32.21 9.78 8.22
C MET A 389 -33.73 9.69 8.21
N ASP A 390 -34.37 9.56 7.04
CA ASP A 390 -35.82 9.46 6.95
C ASP A 390 -36.40 8.18 7.54
N LYS A 391 -35.62 7.11 7.45
CA LYS A 391 -35.93 5.79 7.97
C LYS A 391 -35.30 5.51 9.33
N CYS A 392 -34.41 6.38 9.80
CA CYS A 392 -33.65 6.13 11.02
C CYS A 392 -34.53 6.18 12.26
N THR A 393 -34.56 5.08 13.03
CA THR A 393 -35.31 4.96 14.29
C THR A 393 -34.52 5.40 15.53
N GLN A 394 -33.31 5.98 15.35
CA GLN A 394 -32.44 6.49 16.42
C GLN A 394 -32.01 5.44 17.47
N CYS A 395 -32.01 4.16 17.12
CA CYS A 395 -31.73 3.06 18.06
C CYS A 395 -30.25 2.82 18.40
N ASN A 396 -29.30 3.57 17.81
CA ASN A 396 -27.84 3.47 18.03
C ASN A 396 -27.17 2.11 17.77
N LYS A 397 -27.90 1.08 17.33
CA LYS A 397 -27.35 -0.27 17.06
C LYS A 397 -26.21 -0.27 16.05
N CYS A 398 -26.29 0.60 15.04
CA CYS A 398 -25.24 0.75 14.01
C CYS A 398 -23.91 1.23 14.59
N SER A 399 -23.94 2.08 15.63
CA SER A 399 -22.75 2.54 16.33
C SER A 399 -22.19 1.48 17.26
N LEU A 400 -23.06 0.76 17.98
CA LEU A 400 -22.67 -0.30 18.89
C LEU A 400 -21.92 -1.43 18.18
N ILE A 401 -22.40 -1.86 17.01
CA ILE A 401 -21.79 -2.97 16.27
C ILE A 401 -20.52 -2.57 15.51
N CYS A 402 -20.26 -1.27 15.35
CA CYS A 402 -19.16 -0.81 14.51
C CYS A 402 -17.81 -1.13 15.15
N PRO A 403 -17.00 -2.05 14.58
CA PRO A 403 -15.75 -2.49 15.22
C PRO A 403 -14.63 -1.44 15.15
N HIS A 404 -14.84 -0.34 14.43
CA HIS A 404 -13.86 0.75 14.24
C HIS A 404 -14.35 2.09 14.78
N ALA A 405 -15.51 2.13 15.43
CA ALA A 405 -16.18 3.38 15.84
C ALA A 405 -16.27 4.41 14.68
N ALA A 406 -16.48 3.94 13.45
CA ALA A 406 -16.59 4.78 12.25
C ALA A 406 -18.01 5.32 12.05
N VAL A 407 -19.03 4.71 12.65
CA VAL A 407 -20.42 5.18 12.64
C VAL A 407 -20.77 5.60 14.06
N ARG A 408 -21.18 6.86 14.27
CA ARG A 408 -21.47 7.40 15.60
C ARG A 408 -22.75 8.24 15.60
N PRO A 409 -23.54 8.20 16.69
CA PRO A 409 -24.62 9.15 16.90
C PRO A 409 -24.07 10.47 17.43
N PHE A 410 -24.70 11.56 17.00
CA PHE A 410 -24.45 12.91 17.48
C PHE A 410 -25.77 13.52 17.91
N LEU A 411 -25.75 14.14 19.09
CA LEU A 411 -26.79 15.04 19.58
C LEU A 411 -26.22 16.45 19.54
N ALA A 412 -26.92 17.37 18.91
CA ALA A 412 -26.52 18.76 18.79
C ALA A 412 -27.68 19.68 19.18
N THR A 413 -27.36 20.76 19.87
CA THR A 413 -28.32 21.82 20.15
C THR A 413 -28.63 22.65 18.89
N THR A 414 -29.74 23.38 18.88
CA THR A 414 -30.06 24.29 17.77
C THR A 414 -28.97 25.35 17.54
N GLN A 415 -28.29 25.79 18.61
CA GLN A 415 -27.18 26.74 18.52
C GLN A 415 -25.95 26.12 17.83
N GLU A 416 -25.57 24.90 18.18
CA GLU A 416 -24.46 24.18 17.52
C GLU A 416 -24.80 23.87 16.06
N LEU A 417 -26.06 23.49 15.79
CA LEU A 417 -26.52 23.21 14.44
C LEU A 417 -26.44 24.46 13.55
N SER A 418 -26.64 25.66 14.10
CA SER A 418 -26.50 26.92 13.36
C SER A 418 -25.10 27.16 12.79
N LYS A 419 -24.06 26.44 13.25
CA LYS A 419 -22.68 26.53 12.72
C LYS A 419 -22.32 25.37 11.77
N ALA A 420 -23.16 24.34 11.67
CA ALA A 420 -22.86 23.14 10.89
C ALA A 420 -23.01 23.35 9.36
N PRO A 421 -22.38 22.54 8.50
CA PRO A 421 -22.60 22.59 7.06
C PRO A 421 -24.08 22.38 6.68
N GLN A 422 -24.54 22.97 5.57
CA GLN A 422 -25.94 22.90 5.13
C GLN A 422 -26.45 21.45 5.01
N GLU A 423 -25.64 20.56 4.46
CA GLU A 423 -25.98 19.13 4.33
C GLU A 423 -26.20 18.45 5.69
N PHE A 424 -25.38 18.79 6.68
CA PHE A 424 -25.52 18.28 8.05
C PHE A 424 -26.81 18.79 8.69
N ARG A 425 -27.15 20.07 8.49
CA ARG A 425 -28.40 20.66 9.01
C ARG A 425 -29.64 20.03 8.38
N ALA A 426 -29.65 19.93 7.04
CA ALA A 426 -30.81 19.48 6.27
C ALA A 426 -31.20 18.03 6.56
N SER A 427 -30.23 17.20 6.98
CA SER A 427 -30.44 15.78 7.25
C SER A 427 -30.40 15.43 8.75
N SER A 428 -30.41 16.42 9.64
CA SER A 428 -30.60 16.20 11.09
C SER A 428 -32.09 16.15 11.45
N ARG A 429 -32.46 15.39 12.48
CA ARG A 429 -33.86 15.22 12.91
C ARG A 429 -34.01 15.43 14.41
N ALA A 430 -35.21 15.81 14.87
CA ALA A 430 -35.49 15.93 16.31
C ALA A 430 -35.19 14.61 17.03
N ALA A 431 -34.52 14.69 18.18
CA ALA A 431 -34.21 13.51 18.98
C ALA A 431 -35.49 12.89 19.56
N ILE A 432 -35.60 11.57 19.51
CA ILE A 432 -36.73 10.81 20.08
C ILE A 432 -36.35 10.39 21.50
N GLY A 433 -37.23 10.62 22.48
CA GLY A 433 -37.05 10.12 23.84
C GLY A 433 -37.65 10.97 24.96
N GLY A 434 -38.15 12.17 24.65
CA GLY A 434 -38.84 13.04 25.62
C GLY A 434 -37.91 13.69 26.65
N GLY A 435 -38.37 14.78 27.25
CA GLY A 435 -37.74 15.41 28.42
C GLY A 435 -36.44 16.13 28.05
N VAL A 436 -35.29 15.58 28.46
CA VAL A 436 -33.98 16.22 28.25
C VAL A 436 -33.61 16.26 26.76
N LEU A 437 -34.15 15.36 25.95
CA LEU A 437 -33.83 15.23 24.52
C LEU A 437 -34.63 16.18 23.60
N ASP A 438 -35.68 16.81 24.10
CA ASP A 438 -36.60 17.62 23.28
C ASP A 438 -35.91 18.85 22.66
N ASN A 439 -34.81 19.30 23.26
CA ASN A 439 -34.01 20.44 22.78
C ASN A 439 -32.85 20.03 21.86
N PHE A 440 -32.71 18.74 21.52
CA PHE A 440 -31.60 18.22 20.74
C PHE A 440 -32.04 17.72 19.36
N GLN A 441 -31.12 17.90 18.41
CA GLN A 441 -31.17 17.33 17.07
C GLN A 441 -30.23 16.13 17.03
N TYR A 442 -30.72 15.04 16.48
CA TYR A 442 -30.03 13.76 16.36
C TYR A 442 -29.59 13.49 14.92
N ARG A 443 -28.37 12.96 14.78
CA ARG A 443 -27.83 12.50 13.51
C ARG A 443 -26.87 11.33 13.69
N ILE A 444 -26.97 10.32 12.83
CA ILE A 444 -25.87 9.36 12.64
C ILE A 444 -24.89 9.95 11.64
N GLN A 445 -23.62 10.04 12.02
CA GLN A 445 -22.55 10.47 11.13
C GLN A 445 -21.52 9.34 10.97
N VAL A 446 -21.06 9.17 9.73
CA VAL A 446 -20.06 8.19 9.34
C VAL A 446 -18.75 8.92 9.08
N SER A 447 -17.63 8.37 9.59
CA SER A 447 -16.27 8.74 9.21
C SER A 447 -15.85 7.87 8.02
N PRO A 448 -15.88 8.38 6.77
CA PRO A 448 -15.57 7.58 5.59
C PRO A 448 -14.13 7.07 5.59
N TRP A 449 -13.20 7.88 6.10
CA TRP A 449 -11.76 7.57 6.12
C TRP A 449 -11.36 6.51 7.16
N ASP A 450 -12.16 6.32 8.20
CA ASP A 450 -11.93 5.28 9.22
C ASP A 450 -12.78 4.02 8.98
N CYS A 451 -13.74 4.10 8.06
CA CYS A 451 -14.58 2.98 7.69
C CYS A 451 -13.77 1.90 6.94
N THR A 452 -14.08 0.64 7.21
CA THR A 452 -13.50 -0.52 6.52
C THR A 452 -14.46 -1.18 5.54
N GLY A 453 -15.71 -0.72 5.46
CA GLY A 453 -16.73 -1.27 4.56
C GLY A 453 -17.22 -2.68 4.94
N CYS A 454 -17.16 -3.05 6.23
CA CYS A 454 -17.54 -4.40 6.71
C CYS A 454 -19.05 -4.70 6.73
N GLU A 455 -19.91 -3.75 6.34
CA GLU A 455 -21.37 -3.89 6.21
C GLU A 455 -22.15 -4.19 7.51
N LEU A 456 -21.49 -4.38 8.65
CA LEU A 456 -22.16 -4.77 9.90
C LEU A 456 -23.24 -3.78 10.34
N CYS A 457 -22.97 -2.48 10.20
CA CYS A 457 -23.91 -1.41 10.53
C CYS A 457 -25.16 -1.40 9.63
N VAL A 458 -25.03 -1.86 8.37
CA VAL A 458 -26.13 -1.99 7.42
C VAL A 458 -26.98 -3.20 7.80
N ARG A 459 -26.35 -4.35 8.04
CA ARG A 459 -27.05 -5.62 8.35
C ARG A 459 -27.80 -5.59 9.68
N ILE A 460 -27.32 -4.85 10.67
CA ILE A 460 -27.99 -4.75 11.98
C ILE A 460 -29.13 -3.72 11.99
N CYS A 461 -29.24 -2.88 10.96
CA CYS A 461 -30.19 -1.78 10.96
C CYS A 461 -31.62 -2.34 10.90
N PRO A 462 -32.47 -2.12 11.91
CA PRO A 462 -33.83 -2.69 11.92
C PRO A 462 -34.78 -2.02 10.90
N ALA A 463 -34.40 -0.88 10.32
CA ALA A 463 -35.24 -0.07 9.45
C ALA A 463 -34.62 0.15 8.06
N ASP A 464 -33.57 -0.60 7.71
CA ASP A 464 -32.84 -0.49 6.43
C ASP A 464 -32.46 0.96 6.06
N ALA A 465 -32.12 1.75 7.08
CA ALA A 465 -31.78 3.17 6.96
C ALA A 465 -30.34 3.39 6.50
N LEU A 466 -29.49 2.36 6.47
CA LEU A 466 -28.11 2.47 5.98
C LEU A 466 -27.95 1.68 4.69
N LYS A 467 -27.31 2.29 3.68
CA LYS A 467 -26.96 1.62 2.42
C LYS A 467 -25.48 1.83 2.10
N LEU A 468 -24.85 0.89 1.41
CA LEU A 468 -23.46 1.06 0.99
C LEU A 468 -23.40 1.83 -0.32
N SER A 469 -22.62 2.90 -0.33
CA SER A 469 -22.31 3.68 -1.53
C SER A 469 -20.79 3.68 -1.78
N PRO A 470 -20.33 3.85 -3.03
CA PRO A 470 -18.90 3.96 -3.33
C PRO A 470 -18.23 5.05 -2.50
N ALA A 471 -17.05 4.76 -1.94
CA ALA A 471 -16.27 5.73 -1.19
C ALA A 471 -15.78 6.85 -2.13
N GLY A 472 -16.05 8.11 -1.78
CA GLY A 472 -15.66 9.28 -2.57
C GLY A 472 -16.77 9.88 -3.44
N GLN A 473 -18.00 9.33 -3.36
CA GLN A 473 -19.22 9.98 -3.86
C GLN A 473 -19.94 10.75 -2.75
#